data_AF-A0A9C8ZRX7-F1
#
_entry.id   AF-A0A9C8ZRX7-F1
#
_cell.length_a   1.000
_cell.length_b   1.000
_cell.length_c   1.000
_cell.angle_alpha   90.00
_cell.angle_beta   90.00
_cell.angle_gamma   90.00
#
_symmetry.space_group_name_H-M   'P 1'
#
loop_
_entity.id
_entity.type
_entity.pdbx_description
1 polymer ?
#
loop_
_entity_poly.entity_id
_entity_poly.type
_entity_poly.pdbx_seq_one_letter_code
_entity_poly.pdbx_strand_id
1 'polypeptide(L)'
;MRDLWRRLSRSPFLRRLAPSLVIAILVLPAVHPLTFGALPDTPDGLLHLYRLIALDHAIRHGDLWPRYVPGALFGYGAPIFNFYAPLSLYPLELLHLIGLRFLDALLVGMALYTFAGALGAYRLGEAWGGPVSGITASVAYTYAP
;
A
#
# COMPACT_ATOMS: atom_id res chain seq x y z
N MET A 1 -14.24 34.64 10.03
CA MET A 1 -13.76 33.33 10.53
C MET A 1 -14.86 32.45 11.14
N ARG A 2 -15.74 32.95 12.03
CA ARG A 2 -16.79 32.13 12.67
C ARG A 2 -17.83 31.55 11.70
N ASP A 3 -18.20 32.29 10.64
CA ASP A 3 -19.15 31.80 9.62
C ASP A 3 -18.57 30.75 8.68
N LEU A 4 -17.27 30.82 8.41
CA LEU A 4 -16.56 29.80 7.62
C LEU A 4 -16.57 28.45 8.37
N TRP A 5 -16.31 28.47 9.68
CA TRP A 5 -16.34 27.27 10.53
C TRP A 5 -17.74 26.63 10.62
N ARG A 6 -18.80 27.45 10.72
CA ARG A 6 -20.19 26.97 10.70
C ARG A 6 -20.59 26.38 9.35
N ARG A 7 -20.09 26.93 8.23
CA ARG A 7 -20.33 26.38 6.89
C ARG A 7 -19.57 25.08 6.65
N LEU A 8 -18.31 25.00 7.04
CA LEU A 8 -17.49 23.79 6.92
C LEU A 8 -18.04 22.63 7.78
N SER A 9 -18.43 22.91 9.03
CA SER A 9 -18.99 21.91 9.95
C SER A 9 -20.38 21.38 9.55
N ARG A 10 -21.09 22.06 8.63
CA ARG A 10 -22.39 21.63 8.09
C ARG A 10 -22.30 20.91 6.74
N SER A 11 -21.13 20.89 6.11
CA SER A 11 -20.94 20.21 4.82
C SER A 11 -20.99 18.69 5.01
N PRO A 12 -21.93 17.97 4.37
CA PRO A 12 -22.00 16.51 4.45
C PRO A 12 -20.78 15.83 3.83
N PHE A 13 -20.16 16.49 2.85
CA PHE A 13 -18.93 16.02 2.20
C PHE A 13 -17.74 16.04 3.16
N LEU A 14 -17.51 17.16 3.87
CA LEU A 14 -16.40 17.29 4.81
C LEU A 14 -16.54 16.35 6.00
N ARG A 15 -17.77 16.10 6.45
CA ARG A 15 -18.04 15.10 7.50
C ARG A 15 -17.69 13.68 7.08
N ARG A 16 -17.85 13.34 5.79
CA ARG A 16 -17.47 12.03 5.25
C ARG A 16 -15.96 11.87 5.05
N LEU A 17 -15.25 12.97 4.79
CA LEU A 17 -13.80 12.97 4.60
C LEU A 17 -13.00 13.07 5.90
N ALA A 18 -13.58 13.67 6.94
CA ALA A 18 -12.89 13.88 8.22
C ALA A 18 -12.28 12.61 8.81
N PRO A 19 -12.96 11.43 8.84
CA PRO A 19 -12.36 10.22 9.37
C PRO A 19 -11.14 9.76 8.56
N SER A 20 -11.23 9.82 7.22
CA SER A 20 -10.12 9.45 6.33
C SER A 20 -8.89 10.35 6.55
N LEU A 21 -9.09 11.64 6.78
CA LEU A 21 -7.98 12.56 7.10
C LEU A 21 -7.36 12.28 8.47
N VAL A 22 -8.20 11.97 9.48
CA VAL A 22 -7.70 11.59 10.80
C VAL A 22 -6.88 10.31 10.72
N ILE A 23 -7.39 9.28 10.03
CA ILE A 23 -6.65 8.02 9.81
C ILE A 23 -5.35 8.30 9.06
N ALA A 24 -5.39 9.14 8.02
CA ALA A 24 -4.19 9.47 7.26
C ALA A 24 -3.10 10.06 8.17
N ILE A 25 -3.46 11.01 9.04
CA ILE A 25 -2.52 11.60 10.00
C ILE A 25 -2.01 10.55 11.00
N LEU A 26 -2.88 9.69 11.51
CA LEU A 26 -2.52 8.65 12.48
C LEU A 26 -1.63 7.55 11.90
N VAL A 27 -1.65 7.34 10.58
CA VAL A 27 -0.80 6.34 9.90
C VAL A 27 0.59 6.90 9.58
N LEU A 28 0.76 8.23 9.49
CA LEU A 28 2.06 8.85 9.13
C LEU A 28 3.24 8.34 9.97
N PRO A 29 3.17 8.23 11.31
CA PRO A 29 4.29 7.72 12.10
C PRO A 29 4.67 6.28 11.75
N ALA A 30 3.69 5.43 11.42
CA ALA A 30 3.92 4.03 11.06
C ALA A 30 4.61 3.89 9.69
N VAL A 31 4.28 4.74 8.72
CA VAL A 31 4.90 4.70 7.38
C VAL A 31 6.16 5.55 7.27
N HIS A 32 6.44 6.42 8.25
CA HIS A 32 7.62 7.29 8.26
C HIS A 32 8.95 6.55 8.01
N PRO A 33 9.22 5.36 8.59
CA PRO A 33 10.46 4.63 8.31
C PRO A 33 10.65 4.25 6.83
N LEU A 34 9.58 4.10 6.06
CA LEU A 34 9.64 3.79 4.62
C LEU A 34 10.20 4.96 3.80
N THR A 35 10.32 6.15 4.38
CA THR A 35 10.87 7.33 3.70
C THR A 35 12.40 7.39 3.76
N PHE A 36 13.06 6.48 4.48
CA PHE A 36 14.52 6.47 4.63
C PHE A 36 15.26 5.95 3.38
N GLY A 37 14.53 5.50 2.36
CA GLY A 37 15.13 5.01 1.10
C GLY A 37 15.86 3.68 1.25
N ALA A 38 15.56 2.92 2.31
CA ALA A 38 16.09 1.58 2.55
C ALA A 38 14.93 0.59 2.73
N LEU A 39 15.13 -0.65 2.29
CA LEU A 39 14.18 -1.71 2.57
C LEU A 39 14.12 -1.99 4.08
N PRO A 40 12.94 -2.25 4.64
CA PRO A 40 12.83 -2.85 5.95
C PRO A 40 13.60 -4.17 6.00
N ASP A 41 14.26 -4.44 7.13
CA ASP A 41 14.97 -5.70 7.34
C ASP A 41 13.96 -6.82 7.57
N THR A 42 13.65 -7.55 6.50
CA THR A 42 12.77 -8.73 6.53
C THR A 42 13.41 -9.88 5.75
N PRO A 43 13.07 -11.14 6.09
CA PRO A 43 13.61 -12.30 5.37
C PRO A 43 13.28 -12.32 3.87
N ASP A 44 12.23 -11.61 3.45
CA ASP A 44 11.68 -11.67 2.10
C ASP A 44 11.60 -10.31 1.38
N GLY A 45 12.00 -9.20 2.01
CA GLY A 45 11.83 -7.84 1.47
C GLY A 45 12.52 -7.67 0.12
N LEU A 46 13.74 -8.21 0.01
CA LEU A 46 14.51 -8.20 -1.24
C LEU A 46 13.86 -9.06 -2.33
N LEU A 47 13.18 -10.16 -1.95
CA LEU A 47 12.48 -11.01 -2.92
C LEU A 47 11.31 -10.28 -3.57
N HIS A 48 10.58 -9.42 -2.83
CA HIS A 48 9.50 -8.61 -3.41
C HIS A 48 10.03 -7.60 -4.42
N LEU A 49 11.19 -6.98 -4.15
CA LEU A 49 11.85 -6.09 -5.11
C LEU A 49 12.24 -6.83 -6.40
N TYR A 50 12.84 -8.01 -6.29
CA TYR A 50 13.20 -8.81 -7.47
C TYR A 50 11.98 -9.29 -8.26
N ARG A 51 10.88 -9.62 -7.58
CA ARG A 51 9.63 -9.98 -8.24
C ARG A 51 9.02 -8.80 -8.98
N LEU A 52 9.10 -7.59 -8.43
CA LEU A 52 8.66 -6.37 -9.13
C LEU A 52 9.46 -6.14 -10.42
N ILE A 53 10.79 -6.28 -10.36
CA ILE A 53 11.66 -6.18 -11.55
C ILE A 53 11.33 -7.27 -12.58
N ALA A 54 11.08 -8.50 -12.12
CA ALA A 54 10.68 -9.59 -13.01
C ALA A 54 9.30 -9.36 -13.66
N LEU A 55 8.38 -8.73 -12.93
CA LEU A 55 7.06 -8.35 -13.43
C LEU A 55 7.16 -7.24 -14.48
N ASP A 56 7.94 -6.17 -14.23
CA ASP A 56 8.22 -5.11 -15.22
C ASP A 56 8.78 -5.71 -16.51
N HIS A 57 9.77 -6.60 -16.39
CA HIS A 57 10.34 -7.28 -17.55
C HIS A 57 9.27 -8.04 -18.34
N ALA A 58 8.42 -8.83 -17.69
CA ALA A 58 7.36 -9.57 -18.36
C ALA A 58 6.34 -8.64 -19.07
N ILE A 59 5.87 -7.60 -18.37
CA ILE A 59 4.89 -6.65 -18.89
C ILE A 59 5.44 -5.90 -20.10
N ARG A 60 6.72 -5.45 -20.05
CA ARG A 60 7.38 -4.81 -21.19
C ARG A 60 7.52 -5.73 -22.42
N HIS A 61 7.46 -7.04 -22.22
CA HIS A 61 7.47 -8.05 -23.30
C HIS A 61 6.06 -8.56 -23.65
N GLY A 62 5.00 -7.89 -23.17
CA GLY A 62 3.61 -8.21 -23.52
C GLY A 62 3.00 -9.36 -22.71
N ASP A 63 3.70 -9.88 -21.70
CA ASP A 63 3.16 -10.88 -20.79
C ASP A 63 2.59 -10.19 -19.54
N LEU A 64 1.29 -9.90 -19.60
CA LEU A 64 0.55 -9.29 -18.49
C LEU A 64 0.17 -10.30 -17.40
N TRP A 65 0.36 -11.61 -17.60
CA TRP A 65 0.05 -12.63 -16.59
C TRP A 65 1.18 -13.66 -16.51
N PRO A 66 2.39 -13.20 -16.17
CA PRO A 66 3.55 -14.06 -16.22
C PRO A 66 3.39 -15.22 -15.26
N ARG A 67 3.88 -16.38 -15.69
CA ARG A 67 3.87 -17.62 -14.90
C ARG A 67 5.28 -18.06 -14.55
N TYR A 68 6.19 -17.88 -15.50
CA TYR A 68 7.57 -18.33 -15.44
C TYR A 68 8.51 -17.14 -15.60
N VAL A 69 9.53 -17.08 -14.77
CA VAL A 69 10.54 -16.02 -14.76
C VAL A 69 11.86 -16.62 -15.24
N PRO A 70 12.27 -16.40 -16.50
CA PRO A 70 13.47 -17.04 -17.07
C PRO A 70 14.76 -16.67 -16.34
N GLY A 71 14.90 -15.41 -15.91
CA GLY A 71 16.11 -14.92 -15.22
C GLY A 71 16.24 -15.36 -13.76
N ALA A 72 15.25 -16.07 -13.20
CA ALA A 72 15.30 -16.54 -11.82
C ALA A 72 16.29 -17.72 -11.65
N LEU A 73 16.64 -18.03 -10.39
CA LEU A 73 17.49 -19.17 -10.03
C LEU A 73 18.77 -19.23 -10.87
N PHE A 74 19.58 -18.15 -10.88
CA PHE A 74 20.83 -18.09 -11.66
C PHE A 74 20.66 -18.34 -13.17
N GLY A 75 19.47 -18.09 -13.73
CA GLY A 75 19.17 -18.27 -15.15
C GLY A 75 18.57 -19.63 -15.53
N TYR A 76 18.37 -20.54 -14.57
CA TYR A 76 17.60 -21.77 -14.81
C TYR A 76 16.10 -21.52 -14.93
N GLY A 77 15.65 -20.35 -14.50
CA GLY A 77 14.26 -19.91 -14.48
C GLY A 77 13.40 -20.63 -13.45
N ALA A 78 12.28 -20.01 -13.07
CA ALA A 78 11.36 -20.58 -12.09
C ALA A 78 9.90 -20.15 -12.31
N PRO A 79 8.92 -21.01 -11.97
CA PRO A 79 7.49 -20.71 -12.06
C PRO A 79 7.00 -19.81 -10.90
N ILE A 80 7.70 -18.73 -10.58
CA ILE A 80 7.47 -17.89 -9.39
C ILE A 80 6.01 -17.46 -9.27
N PHE A 81 5.44 -16.94 -10.35
CA PHE A 81 4.10 -16.37 -10.35
C PHE A 81 2.95 -17.40 -10.40
N ASN A 82 3.25 -18.69 -10.53
CA ASN A 82 2.26 -19.75 -10.27
C ASN A 82 1.99 -19.93 -8.77
N PHE A 83 3.01 -19.71 -7.94
CA PHE A 83 2.93 -19.92 -6.49
C PHE A 83 2.84 -18.61 -5.69
N TYR A 84 3.24 -17.50 -6.29
CA TYR A 84 3.14 -16.16 -5.72
C TYR A 84 2.43 -15.25 -6.71
N ALA A 85 1.10 -15.16 -6.63
CA ALA A 85 0.32 -14.39 -7.60
C ALA A 85 0.72 -12.90 -7.58
N PRO A 86 0.91 -12.25 -8.75
CA PRO A 86 1.49 -10.91 -8.84
C PRO A 86 0.50 -9.77 -8.54
N LEU A 87 -0.72 -10.06 -8.02
CA LEU A 87 -1.76 -9.04 -7.86
C LEU A 87 -1.27 -7.84 -7.02
N SER A 88 -0.56 -8.13 -5.92
CA SER A 88 0.01 -7.11 -5.02
C SER A 88 1.15 -6.32 -5.64
N LEU A 89 1.67 -6.73 -6.79
CA LEU A 89 2.78 -6.06 -7.48
C LEU A 89 2.30 -5.13 -8.59
N TYR A 90 1.12 -5.33 -9.19
CA TYR A 90 0.64 -4.44 -10.28
C TYR A 90 0.50 -2.97 -9.86
N PRO A 91 -0.01 -2.61 -8.66
CA PRO A 91 -0.03 -1.21 -8.26
C PRO A 91 1.38 -0.61 -8.12
N LEU A 92 2.36 -1.39 -7.66
CA LEU A 92 3.75 -0.98 -7.54
C LEU A 92 4.39 -0.84 -8.92
N GLU A 93 4.07 -1.74 -9.82
CA GLU A 93 4.49 -1.68 -11.21
C GLU A 93 3.95 -0.43 -11.89
N LEU A 94 2.67 -0.09 -11.67
CA LEU A 94 2.10 1.14 -12.18
C LEU A 94 2.88 2.37 -11.69
N LEU A 95 3.27 2.39 -10.41
CA LEU A 95 4.11 3.45 -9.84
C LEU A 95 5.49 3.51 -10.54
N HIS A 96 6.09 2.36 -10.85
CA HIS A 96 7.34 2.31 -11.59
C HIS A 96 7.18 2.84 -13.03
N LEU A 97 6.14 2.39 -13.73
CA LEU A 97 5.84 2.79 -15.12
C LEU A 97 5.60 4.30 -15.27
N ILE A 98 5.08 4.97 -14.23
CA ILE A 98 4.92 6.44 -14.22
C ILE A 98 6.19 7.20 -13.79
N GLY A 99 7.30 6.50 -13.54
CA GLY A 99 8.64 7.09 -13.41
C GLY A 99 9.34 6.90 -12.07
N LEU A 100 8.75 6.20 -11.09
CA LEU A 100 9.46 5.93 -9.83
C LEU A 100 10.56 4.88 -10.05
N ARG A 101 11.64 4.94 -9.28
CA ARG A 101 12.62 3.83 -9.24
C ARG A 101 11.95 2.61 -8.58
N PHE A 102 12.38 1.40 -8.92
CA PHE A 102 11.80 0.16 -8.35
C PHE A 102 11.70 0.16 -6.82
N LEU A 103 12.77 0.59 -6.14
CA LEU A 103 12.77 0.68 -4.67
C LEU A 103 11.74 1.70 -4.17
N ASP A 104 11.66 2.87 -4.79
CA ASP A 104 10.69 3.91 -4.38
C ASP A 104 9.26 3.45 -4.66
N ALA A 105 9.01 2.80 -5.80
CA ALA A 105 7.71 2.25 -6.15
C ALA A 105 7.25 1.20 -5.13
N LEU A 106 8.16 0.33 -4.69
CA LEU A 106 7.90 -0.64 -3.63
C LEU A 106 7.60 0.05 -2.29
N LEU A 107 8.43 0.99 -1.83
CA LEU A 107 8.25 1.68 -0.55
C LEU A 107 6.98 2.54 -0.51
N VAL A 108 6.69 3.27 -1.59
CA VAL A 108 5.44 4.02 -1.75
C VAL A 108 4.25 3.07 -1.78
N GLY A 109 4.36 1.96 -2.52
CA GLY A 109 3.32 0.93 -2.56
C GLY A 109 3.02 0.35 -1.17
N MET A 110 4.06 0.04 -0.39
CA MET A 110 3.90 -0.41 1.00
C MET A 110 3.15 0.62 1.84
N ALA A 111 3.53 1.91 1.76
CA ALA A 111 2.82 2.97 2.47
C ALA A 111 1.35 3.05 2.05
N LEU A 112 1.05 3.01 0.74
CA LEU A 112 -0.31 3.01 0.21
C LEU A 112 -1.13 1.82 0.73
N TYR A 113 -0.53 0.63 0.78
CA TYR A 113 -1.18 -0.56 1.33
C TYR A 113 -1.44 -0.43 2.83
N THR A 114 -0.54 0.18 3.61
CA THR A 114 -0.79 0.49 5.02
C THR A 114 -1.98 1.43 5.17
N PHE A 115 -2.09 2.50 4.36
CA PHE A 115 -3.27 3.38 4.38
C PHE A 115 -4.55 2.65 3.97
N ALA A 116 -4.50 1.82 2.93
CA ALA A 116 -5.66 1.06 2.46
C ALA A 116 -6.15 0.08 3.53
N GLY A 117 -5.23 -0.63 4.18
CA GLY A 117 -5.54 -1.53 5.30
C GLY A 117 -6.13 -0.79 6.50
N ALA A 118 -5.54 0.33 6.90
CA ALA A 118 -6.04 1.17 7.98
C ALA A 118 -7.46 1.69 7.70
N LEU A 119 -7.72 2.13 6.47
CA LEU A 119 -9.06 2.54 6.05
C LEU A 119 -10.05 1.37 6.07
N GLY A 120 -9.64 0.18 5.61
CA GLY A 120 -10.46 -1.04 5.69
C GLY A 120 -10.82 -1.40 7.13
N ALA A 121 -9.85 -1.39 8.03
CA ALA A 121 -10.05 -1.63 9.46
C ALA A 121 -10.98 -0.58 10.09
N TYR A 122 -10.85 0.70 9.71
CA TYR A 122 -11.79 1.73 10.12
C TYR A 122 -13.22 1.42 9.70
N ARG A 123 -13.45 1.09 8.42
CA ARG A 123 -14.80 0.80 7.91
C ARG A 123 -15.41 -0.40 8.61
N LEU A 124 -14.61 -1.42 8.89
CA LEU A 124 -15.07 -2.60 9.63
C LEU A 124 -15.49 -2.25 11.06
N GLY A 125 -14.65 -1.53 11.81
CA GLY A 125 -14.98 -1.10 13.17
C GLY A 125 -16.16 -0.13 13.21
N GLU A 126 -16.24 0.79 12.24
CA GLU A 126 -17.35 1.73 12.10
C GLU A 126 -18.68 0.99 11.89
N ALA A 127 -18.69 -0.05 11.06
CA ALA A 127 -19.88 -0.84 10.78
C ALA A 127 -20.44 -1.57 12.02
N TRP A 128 -19.60 -1.91 13.00
CA TRP A 128 -20.00 -2.68 14.18
C TRP A 128 -20.17 -1.86 15.46
N GLY A 129 -19.46 -0.73 15.59
CA GLY A 129 -19.45 0.06 16.83
C GLY A 129 -19.40 1.57 16.61
N GLY A 130 -19.68 2.04 15.39
CA GLY A 130 -19.66 3.46 15.05
C GLY A 130 -18.25 4.06 14.96
N PRO A 131 -18.14 5.40 14.76
CA PRO A 131 -16.89 6.04 14.37
C PRO A 131 -15.73 5.83 15.34
N VAL A 132 -15.99 5.76 16.65
CA VAL A 132 -14.96 5.52 17.67
C VAL A 132 -14.38 4.12 17.52
N SER A 133 -15.23 3.10 17.37
CA SER A 133 -14.77 1.72 17.12
C SER A 133 -13.96 1.61 15.83
N GLY A 134 -14.37 2.34 14.78
CA GLY A 134 -13.59 2.44 13.55
C GLY A 134 -12.18 3.01 13.77
N ILE A 135 -12.06 4.15 14.45
CA ILE A 135 -10.74 4.75 14.71
C ILE A 135 -9.88 3.80 15.55
N THR A 136 -10.46 3.20 16.60
CA THR A 136 -9.76 2.21 17.43
C THR A 136 -9.27 1.02 16.61
N ALA A 137 -10.11 0.44 15.75
CA ALA A 137 -9.75 -0.67 14.89
C ALA A 137 -8.64 -0.31 13.89
N SER A 138 -8.71 0.88 13.29
CA SER A 138 -7.66 1.39 12.40
C SER A 138 -6.32 1.54 13.11
N VAL A 139 -6.29 2.16 14.29
CA VAL A 139 -5.06 2.32 15.06
C VAL A 139 -4.52 0.97 15.50
N ALA A 140 -5.38 0.09 16.00
CA ALA A 140 -4.98 -1.27 16.39
C ALA A 140 -4.38 -2.04 15.21
N TYR A 141 -5.00 -1.97 14.02
CA TYR A 141 -4.47 -2.59 12.80
C TYR A 141 -3.09 -2.02 12.40
N THR A 142 -2.93 -0.70 12.42
CA THR A 142 -1.70 -0.04 11.96
C THR A 142 -0.50 -0.28 12.88
N TYR A 143 -0.74 -0.39 14.19
CA TYR A 143 0.33 -0.48 15.19
C TYR A 143 0.42 -1.86 15.86
N ALA A 144 -0.34 -2.85 15.39
CA ALA A 144 -0.15 -4.23 15.79
C ALA A 144 1.25 -4.71 15.36
N PRO A 145 1.96 -5.47 16.21
CA PRO A 145 3.28 -6.02 15.89
C PRO A 145 3.23 -7.13 14.85
#